data_AF-A0A0P7D0C2-F1
#
_entry.id   AF-A0A0P7D0C2-F1
#
_cell.length_a   1.000
_cell.length_b   1.000
_cell.length_c   1.000
_cell.angle_alpha   90.00
_cell.angle_beta   90.00
_cell.angle_gamma   90.00
#
_symmetry.space_group_name_H-M   'P 1'
#
loop_
_entity.id
_entity.type
_entity.pdbx_description
1 polymer ?
#
loop_
_entity_poly.entity_id
_entity_poly.type
_entity_poly.pdbx_seq_one_letter_code
_entity_poly.pdbx_strand_id
1 'polypeptide(L)'
;MAIRYNDELSQVLGDSEYSERHDIWLWYTLVFFEQSFNKEALPDHGMRNKMARYLQANRWKVDPLLQKRREQLIPKKHLEWITNERRLVEWLTKEIQSSTNHSQFNFPFNLSGKDLPIAVLDVWERDLTEKTSLIKSLEQRWRDHKAHDKKYSWFKDDNQKCSLAYEWLQKNTYLTIFRTPIETYEDLLIFFDNANYTSEKEELYIGKIKKLWNQRKYRSTLKGKSQYNFVLSDKTIEMLDKISEQHEISRARALEILVEIETEKGLYISEKLQNSKLLRNT
;
A
#
# COMPACT_ATOMS: atom_id res chain seq x y z
N MET A 1 -23.86 -3.30 24.94
CA MET A 1 -24.39 -2.70 26.18
C MET A 1 -24.54 -1.21 25.93
N ALA A 2 -25.77 -0.69 25.89
CA ALA A 2 -26.00 0.74 25.70
C ALA A 2 -25.65 1.48 26.99
N ILE A 3 -24.62 2.32 26.97
CA ILE A 3 -24.29 3.19 28.10
C ILE A 3 -25.36 4.28 28.14
N ARG A 4 -26.22 4.27 29.16
CA ARG A 4 -27.18 5.35 29.40
C ARG A 4 -26.42 6.53 30.02
N TYR A 5 -26.12 7.54 29.22
CA TYR A 5 -25.58 8.80 29.72
C TYR A 5 -26.73 9.75 30.06
N ASN A 6 -26.85 10.13 31.33
CA ASN A 6 -27.71 11.22 31.80
C ASN A 6 -26.89 12.51 32.02
N ASP A 7 -26.01 12.82 31.08
CA ASP A 7 -25.24 14.06 31.14
C ASP A 7 -26.03 15.24 30.55
N GLU A 8 -25.50 16.45 30.73
CA GLU A 8 -26.16 17.68 30.31
C GLU A 8 -26.46 17.70 28.80
N LEU A 9 -25.59 17.11 27.98
CA LEU A 9 -25.81 17.07 26.53
C LEU A 9 -26.99 16.17 26.17
N SER A 10 -27.05 14.95 26.73
CA SER A 10 -28.18 14.05 26.52
C SER A 10 -29.50 14.68 26.93
N GLN A 11 -29.53 15.40 28.05
CA GLN A 11 -30.71 16.13 28.51
C GLN A 11 -31.11 17.27 27.56
N VAL A 12 -30.13 17.98 27.00
CA VAL A 12 -30.38 19.06 26.05
C VAL A 12 -30.93 18.55 24.73
N LEU A 13 -30.42 17.43 24.24
CA LEU A 13 -30.82 16.81 22.98
C LEU A 13 -32.06 15.92 23.11
N GLY A 14 -32.46 15.55 24.33
CA GLY A 14 -33.53 14.59 24.58
C GLY A 14 -33.16 13.15 24.17
N ASP A 15 -31.86 12.83 24.12
CA ASP A 15 -31.38 11.51 23.71
C ASP A 15 -31.48 10.51 24.88
N SER A 16 -32.05 9.34 24.61
CA SER A 16 -32.18 8.24 25.58
C SER A 16 -31.03 7.23 25.52
N GLU A 17 -30.25 7.25 24.45
CA GLU A 17 -29.13 6.35 24.20
C GLU A 17 -27.91 7.11 23.66
N TYR A 18 -26.73 6.69 24.12
CA TYR A 18 -25.47 7.28 23.68
C TYR A 18 -25.07 6.82 22.28
N SER A 19 -24.58 7.76 21.48
CA SER A 19 -24.02 7.52 20.15
C SER A 19 -22.81 8.41 19.91
N GLU A 20 -21.62 7.81 19.95
CA GLU A 20 -20.35 8.50 19.68
C GLU A 20 -20.36 9.18 18.30
N ARG A 21 -20.94 8.52 17.28
CA ARG A 21 -21.08 9.10 15.94
C ARG A 21 -21.94 10.37 15.94
N HIS A 22 -23.02 10.41 16.72
CA HIS A 22 -23.84 11.62 16.83
C HIS A 22 -23.06 12.77 17.47
N ASP A 23 -22.24 12.46 18.47
CA ASP A 23 -21.39 13.46 19.12
C ASP A 23 -20.32 14.00 18.19
N ILE A 24 -19.65 13.11 17.43
CA ILE A 24 -18.65 13.48 16.42
C ILE A 24 -19.30 14.40 15.38
N TRP A 25 -20.44 14.00 14.82
CA TRP A 25 -21.17 14.82 13.85
C TRP A 25 -21.55 16.18 14.43
N LEU A 26 -22.13 16.21 15.64
CA LEU A 26 -22.55 17.46 16.28
C LEU A 26 -21.35 18.37 16.53
N TRP A 27 -20.25 17.83 17.06
CA TRP A 27 -19.05 18.58 17.34
C TRP A 27 -18.53 19.28 16.08
N TYR A 28 -18.32 18.54 15.00
CA TYR A 28 -17.79 19.11 13.77
C TYR A 28 -18.80 20.01 13.05
N THR A 29 -20.11 19.73 13.16
CA THR A 29 -21.15 20.64 12.66
C THR A 29 -21.07 22.00 13.34
N LEU A 30 -20.95 22.01 14.67
CA LEU A 30 -20.77 23.25 15.43
C LEU A 30 -19.45 23.94 15.09
N VAL A 31 -18.33 23.20 15.04
CA VAL A 31 -17.01 23.77 14.77
C VAL A 31 -16.90 24.40 13.38
N PHE A 32 -17.50 23.80 12.36
CA PHE A 32 -17.34 24.24 10.98
C PHE A 32 -18.39 25.25 10.51
N PHE A 33 -19.62 25.14 11.01
CA PHE A 33 -20.75 25.90 10.47
C PHE A 33 -21.34 26.90 11.47
N GLU A 34 -21.02 26.79 12.76
CA GLU A 34 -21.53 27.73 13.77
C GLU A 34 -20.49 28.77 14.16
N GLN A 35 -20.59 29.96 13.56
CA GLN A 35 -19.67 31.07 13.80
C GLN A 35 -19.57 31.49 15.28
N SER A 36 -20.66 31.34 16.04
CA SER A 36 -20.69 31.67 17.48
C SER A 36 -20.18 30.55 18.38
N PHE A 37 -19.87 29.37 17.83
CA PHE A 37 -19.31 28.27 18.60
C PHE A 37 -17.78 28.41 18.67
N ASN A 38 -17.30 29.04 19.74
CA ASN A 38 -15.87 29.12 20.01
C ASN A 38 -15.42 28.01 20.96
N LYS A 39 -14.85 26.92 20.40
CA LYS A 39 -14.36 25.78 21.16
C LYS A 39 -13.19 26.09 22.11
N GLU A 40 -12.42 27.14 21.83
CA GLU A 40 -11.24 27.56 22.63
C GLU A 40 -11.61 28.50 23.77
N ALA A 41 -12.69 29.29 23.62
CA ALA A 41 -13.17 30.21 24.65
C ALA A 41 -13.98 29.51 25.78
N LEU A 42 -14.36 28.25 25.58
CA LEU A 42 -15.06 27.48 26.59
C LEU A 42 -14.04 26.86 27.56
N PRO A 43 -14.19 27.05 28.89
CA PRO A 43 -13.27 26.48 29.87
C PRO A 43 -13.16 24.97 29.69
N ASP A 44 -12.02 24.40 30.09
CA ASP A 44 -11.44 23.10 29.71
C ASP A 44 -12.24 21.85 30.14
N HIS A 45 -13.52 21.84 29.81
CA HIS A 45 -14.45 20.75 30.03
C HIS A 45 -14.61 20.02 28.71
N GLY A 46 -14.62 18.68 28.74
CA GLY A 46 -14.60 17.84 27.54
C GLY A 46 -15.66 18.17 26.48
N MET A 47 -15.45 17.65 25.27
CA MET A 47 -16.23 17.89 24.05
C MET A 47 -17.75 18.01 24.28
N ARG A 48 -18.36 17.02 24.95
CA ARG A 48 -19.81 16.98 25.21
C ARG A 48 -20.31 18.14 26.09
N ASN A 49 -19.54 18.54 27.10
CA ASN A 49 -19.91 19.65 27.99
C ASN A 49 -19.88 20.99 27.25
N LYS A 50 -18.89 21.19 26.36
CA LYS A 50 -18.82 22.38 25.50
C LYS A 50 -20.05 22.49 24.59
N MET A 51 -20.46 21.37 23.98
CA MET A 51 -21.68 21.32 23.17
C MET A 51 -22.93 21.58 24.01
N ALA A 52 -23.04 20.95 25.20
CA ALA A 52 -24.19 21.11 26.08
C ALA A 52 -24.38 22.58 26.48
N ARG A 53 -23.33 23.24 26.97
CA ARG A 53 -23.37 24.65 27.38
C ARG A 53 -23.78 25.56 26.24
N TYR A 54 -23.20 25.37 25.05
CA TYR A 54 -23.56 26.16 23.88
C TYR A 54 -25.04 25.99 23.51
N LEU A 55 -25.55 24.76 23.48
CA LEU A 55 -26.93 24.48 23.12
C LEU A 55 -27.93 24.88 24.22
N GLN A 56 -27.53 24.87 25.49
CA GLN A 56 -28.33 25.43 26.59
C GLN A 56 -28.55 26.93 26.44
N ALA A 57 -27.52 27.67 26.01
CA ALA A 57 -27.63 29.10 25.72
C ALA A 57 -28.38 29.39 24.40
N ASN A 58 -28.45 28.40 23.49
CA ASN A 58 -29.04 28.53 22.15
C ASN A 58 -30.14 27.49 21.90
N ARG A 59 -31.09 27.35 22.83
CA ARG A 59 -32.14 26.31 22.77
C ARG A 59 -32.91 26.26 21.46
N TRP A 60 -33.14 27.40 20.83
CA TRP A 60 -33.83 27.53 19.55
C TRP A 60 -33.12 26.81 18.38
N LYS A 61 -31.82 26.47 18.52
CA LYS A 61 -31.06 25.69 17.54
C LYS A 61 -31.21 24.17 17.69
N VAL A 62 -31.68 23.69 18.84
CA VAL A 62 -31.71 22.25 19.15
C VAL A 62 -32.62 21.51 18.18
N ASP A 63 -33.86 21.95 18.00
CA ASP A 63 -34.81 21.26 17.10
C ASP A 63 -34.36 21.26 15.62
N PRO A 64 -33.89 22.40 15.04
CA PRO A 64 -33.29 22.40 13.71
C PRO A 64 -32.09 21.47 13.58
N LEU A 65 -31.20 21.40 14.58
CA LEU A 65 -30.05 20.49 14.56
C LEU A 65 -30.51 19.03 14.62
N LEU A 66 -31.48 18.68 15.45
CA LEU A 66 -32.02 17.32 15.53
C LEU A 66 -32.73 16.92 14.23
N GLN A 67 -33.40 17.86 13.56
CA GLN A 67 -33.97 17.63 12.24
C GLN A 67 -32.87 17.38 11.21
N LYS A 68 -31.85 18.25 11.14
CA LYS A 68 -30.69 18.09 10.27
C LYS A 68 -30.00 16.75 10.49
N ARG A 69 -29.84 16.32 11.75
CA ARG A 69 -29.31 15.00 12.12
C ARG A 69 -30.08 13.86 11.45
N ARG A 70 -31.42 13.89 11.50
CA ARG A 70 -32.28 12.86 10.90
C ARG A 70 -32.22 12.86 9.37
N GLU A 71 -32.06 14.03 8.77
CA GLU A 71 -32.08 14.21 7.32
C GLU A 71 -30.71 13.97 6.66
N GLN A 72 -29.60 14.06 7.41
CA GLN A 72 -28.25 14.02 6.84
C GLN A 72 -27.41 12.81 7.27
N LEU A 73 -27.74 12.12 8.37
CA LEU A 73 -26.95 10.98 8.83
C LEU A 73 -27.35 9.69 8.12
N ILE A 74 -26.38 9.08 7.44
CA ILE A 74 -26.58 7.80 6.76
C ILE A 74 -26.87 6.69 7.78
N PRO A 75 -27.89 5.83 7.59
CA PRO A 75 -28.12 4.67 8.44
C PRO A 75 -26.90 3.76 8.57
N LYS A 76 -26.64 3.24 9.77
CA LYS A 76 -25.46 2.41 10.10
C LYS A 76 -25.24 1.24 9.12
N LYS A 77 -26.32 0.61 8.64
CA LYS A 77 -26.28 -0.49 7.67
C LYS A 77 -25.48 -0.17 6.40
N HIS A 78 -25.48 1.08 5.94
CA HIS A 78 -24.74 1.49 4.74
C HIS A 78 -23.26 1.76 5.00
N LEU A 79 -22.84 1.75 6.27
CA LEU A 79 -21.46 1.99 6.70
C LEU A 79 -20.78 0.72 7.24
N GLU A 80 -21.48 -0.42 7.29
CA GLU A 80 -20.95 -1.67 7.88
C GLU A 80 -19.72 -2.22 7.15
N TRP A 81 -19.59 -1.93 5.86
CA TRP A 81 -18.42 -2.32 5.06
C TRP A 81 -17.16 -1.50 5.38
N ILE A 82 -17.30 -0.38 6.10
CA ILE A 82 -16.18 0.49 6.49
C ILE A 82 -15.54 -0.06 7.77
N THR A 83 -14.35 -0.62 7.62
CA THR A 83 -13.55 -1.19 8.72
C THR A 83 -12.36 -0.29 9.06
N ASN A 84 -11.60 -0.66 10.10
CA ASN A 84 -10.33 0.01 10.46
C ASN A 84 -9.12 -0.52 9.65
N GLU A 85 -9.35 -1.20 8.53
CA GLU A 85 -8.28 -1.55 7.59
C GLU A 85 -7.60 -0.28 7.06
N ARG A 86 -6.28 -0.17 7.26
CA ARG A 86 -5.52 1.06 6.98
C ARG A 86 -5.68 1.52 5.53
N ARG A 87 -5.43 0.63 4.56
CA ARG A 87 -5.59 0.93 3.13
C ARG A 87 -6.99 1.44 2.79
N LEU A 88 -8.04 0.81 3.34
CA LEU A 88 -9.43 1.24 3.16
C LEU A 88 -9.67 2.64 3.72
N VAL A 89 -9.21 2.90 4.95
CA VAL A 89 -9.38 4.20 5.59
C VAL A 89 -8.69 5.31 4.80
N GLU A 90 -7.45 5.09 4.36
CA GLU A 90 -6.70 6.06 3.56
C GLU A 90 -7.38 6.35 2.21
N TRP A 91 -7.74 5.29 1.47
CA TRP A 91 -8.44 5.42 0.19
C TRP A 91 -9.78 6.14 0.35
N LEU A 92 -10.62 5.68 1.29
CA LEU A 92 -11.96 6.21 1.49
C LEU A 92 -11.93 7.67 1.94
N THR A 93 -11.00 8.04 2.83
CA THR A 93 -10.83 9.42 3.27
C THR A 93 -10.53 10.34 2.08
N LYS A 94 -9.56 9.97 1.25
CA LYS A 94 -9.21 10.76 0.05
C LYS A 94 -10.40 10.91 -0.91
N GLU A 95 -11.11 9.80 -1.16
CA GLU A 95 -12.23 9.80 -2.11
C GLU A 95 -13.42 10.63 -1.63
N ILE A 96 -13.77 10.55 -0.35
CA ILE A 96 -14.83 11.37 0.24
C ILE A 96 -14.41 12.84 0.22
N GLN A 97 -13.18 13.17 0.62
CA GLN A 97 -12.71 14.56 0.62
C GLN A 97 -12.72 15.17 -0.79
N SER A 98 -12.31 14.40 -1.80
CA SER A 98 -12.33 14.83 -3.20
C SER A 98 -13.78 15.01 -3.71
N SER A 99 -14.69 14.12 -3.32
CA SER A 99 -16.11 14.18 -3.74
C SER A 99 -16.89 15.29 -3.05
N THR A 100 -16.50 15.65 -1.82
CA THR A 100 -17.24 16.60 -0.97
C THR A 100 -16.60 17.98 -0.88
N ASN A 101 -15.45 18.19 -1.52
CA ASN A 101 -14.61 19.39 -1.40
C ASN A 101 -14.16 19.73 0.04
N HIS A 102 -14.20 18.74 0.95
CA HIS A 102 -13.73 18.91 2.33
C HIS A 102 -12.23 18.58 2.42
N SER A 103 -11.36 19.54 2.10
CA SER A 103 -9.92 19.37 2.32
C SER A 103 -9.59 19.46 3.83
N GLN A 104 -8.61 18.69 4.29
CA GLN A 104 -8.11 18.78 5.69
C GLN A 104 -7.60 20.18 6.04
N PHE A 105 -7.18 20.98 5.05
CA PHE A 105 -6.76 22.36 5.26
C PHE A 105 -7.91 23.27 5.65
N ASN A 106 -9.09 23.06 5.07
CA ASN A 106 -10.28 23.88 5.34
C ASN A 106 -11.09 23.31 6.52
N PHE A 107 -11.04 22.00 6.71
CA PHE A 107 -11.82 21.28 7.71
C PHE A 107 -10.91 20.31 8.47
N PRO A 108 -10.17 20.78 9.49
CA PRO A 108 -9.26 19.92 10.24
C PRO A 108 -10.04 18.99 11.18
N PHE A 109 -9.99 17.69 10.90
CA PHE A 109 -10.53 16.65 11.79
C PHE A 109 -9.40 16.07 12.65
N ASN A 110 -9.64 15.99 13.96
CA ASN A 110 -8.79 15.24 14.88
C ASN A 110 -9.41 13.86 15.15
N LEU A 111 -9.47 13.03 14.11
CA LEU A 111 -9.99 11.67 14.15
C LEU A 111 -9.03 10.72 13.44
N SER A 112 -9.12 9.43 13.77
CA SER A 112 -8.30 8.38 13.16
C SER A 112 -9.15 7.17 12.83
N GLY A 113 -8.59 6.24 12.03
CA GLY A 113 -9.31 5.04 11.61
C GLY A 113 -10.58 5.36 10.82
N LYS A 114 -11.57 4.47 10.91
CA LYS A 114 -12.84 4.58 10.17
C LYS A 114 -13.69 5.80 10.55
N ASP A 115 -13.49 6.36 11.74
CA ASP A 115 -14.31 7.48 12.22
C ASP A 115 -14.01 8.76 11.43
N LEU A 116 -12.79 8.91 10.92
CA LEU A 116 -12.41 10.05 10.07
C LEU A 116 -13.24 10.13 8.78
N PRO A 117 -13.21 9.14 7.85
CA PRO A 117 -13.98 9.23 6.62
C PRO A 117 -15.49 9.31 6.88
N ILE A 118 -15.99 8.64 7.94
CA ILE A 118 -17.40 8.73 8.34
C ILE A 118 -17.76 10.15 8.78
N ALA A 119 -16.92 10.80 9.59
CA ALA A 119 -17.17 12.17 10.03
C ALA A 119 -17.18 13.17 8.87
N VAL A 120 -16.24 13.05 7.92
CA VAL A 120 -16.21 13.90 6.72
C VAL A 120 -17.52 13.77 5.92
N LEU A 121 -18.01 12.54 5.75
CA LEU A 121 -19.28 12.27 5.06
C LEU A 121 -20.50 12.78 5.85
N ASP A 122 -20.47 12.63 7.18
CA ASP A 122 -21.57 13.03 8.05
C ASP A 122 -21.76 14.55 8.07
N VAL A 123 -20.67 15.34 8.06
CA VAL A 123 -20.76 16.81 8.04
C VAL A 123 -21.01 17.41 6.66
N TRP A 124 -20.87 16.64 5.59
CA TRP A 124 -21.18 17.10 4.24
C TRP A 124 -22.64 17.53 4.14
N GLU A 125 -22.92 18.81 3.85
CA GLU A 125 -24.28 19.37 3.88
C GLU A 125 -25.12 19.02 2.64
N ARG A 126 -25.29 17.73 2.37
CA ARG A 126 -26.17 17.19 1.32
C ARG A 126 -27.26 16.30 1.89
N ASP A 127 -28.29 16.05 1.09
CA ASP A 127 -29.38 15.18 1.49
C ASP A 127 -28.95 13.70 1.57
N LEU A 128 -29.77 12.90 2.25
CA LEU A 128 -29.51 11.49 2.47
C LEU A 128 -29.35 10.68 1.17
N THR A 129 -30.04 11.06 0.10
CA THR A 129 -30.01 10.37 -1.19
C THR A 129 -28.64 10.53 -1.85
N GLU A 130 -28.14 11.76 -1.92
CA GLU A 130 -26.82 12.05 -2.47
C GLU A 130 -25.71 11.32 -1.68
N LYS A 131 -25.77 11.41 -0.35
CA LYS A 131 -24.84 10.71 0.55
C LYS A 131 -24.87 9.19 0.38
N THR A 132 -26.07 8.62 0.31
CA THR A 132 -26.25 7.17 0.16
C THR A 132 -25.80 6.70 -1.23
N SER A 133 -26.00 7.51 -2.27
CA SER A 133 -25.49 7.22 -3.62
C SER A 133 -23.97 7.23 -3.64
N LEU A 134 -23.35 8.25 -3.03
CA LEU A 134 -21.90 8.36 -2.92
C LEU A 134 -21.32 7.14 -2.19
N ILE A 135 -21.83 6.77 -1.00
CA ILE A 135 -21.26 5.65 -0.24
C ILE A 135 -21.42 4.30 -0.96
N LYS A 136 -22.54 4.07 -1.65
CA LYS A 136 -22.73 2.84 -2.45
C LYS A 136 -21.77 2.79 -3.64
N SER A 137 -21.56 3.91 -4.31
CA SER A 137 -20.59 3.96 -5.41
C SER A 137 -19.16 3.74 -4.91
N LEU A 138 -18.80 4.29 -3.74
CA LEU A 138 -17.53 4.05 -3.08
C LEU A 138 -17.34 2.58 -2.69
N GLU A 139 -18.36 1.95 -2.12
CA GLU A 139 -18.31 0.52 -1.78
C GLU A 139 -18.04 -0.34 -3.02
N GLN A 140 -18.73 -0.07 -4.13
CA GLN A 140 -18.51 -0.81 -5.38
C GLN A 140 -17.11 -0.57 -5.93
N ARG A 141 -16.65 0.68 -6.00
CA ARG A 141 -15.30 1.00 -6.45
C ARG A 141 -14.24 0.34 -5.59
N TRP A 142 -14.43 0.28 -4.27
CA TRP A 142 -13.49 -0.41 -3.37
C TRP A 142 -13.41 -1.91 -3.65
N ARG A 143 -14.55 -2.56 -3.91
CA ARG A 143 -14.59 -3.97 -4.31
C ARG A 143 -13.85 -4.19 -5.64
N ASP A 144 -14.06 -3.30 -6.60
CA ASP A 144 -13.37 -3.36 -7.89
C ASP A 144 -11.86 -3.14 -7.73
N HIS A 145 -11.43 -2.17 -6.91
CA HIS A 145 -10.03 -1.96 -6.56
C HIS A 145 -9.39 -3.24 -6.02
N LYS A 146 -10.01 -3.89 -5.02
CA LYS A 146 -9.51 -5.16 -4.47
C LYS A 146 -9.46 -6.29 -5.49
N ALA A 147 -10.44 -6.37 -6.39
CA ALA A 147 -10.46 -7.41 -7.44
C ALA A 147 -9.26 -7.27 -8.40
N HIS A 148 -8.80 -6.05 -8.65
CA HIS A 148 -7.64 -5.78 -9.51
C HIS A 148 -6.28 -5.99 -8.81
N ASP A 149 -6.24 -6.24 -7.51
CA ASP A 149 -4.98 -6.41 -6.76
C ASP A 149 -4.13 -7.59 -7.23
N LYS A 150 -4.75 -8.54 -7.96
CA LYS A 150 -4.08 -9.73 -8.48
C LYS A 150 -2.82 -9.40 -9.29
N LYS A 151 -2.78 -8.26 -10.00
CA LYS A 151 -1.60 -7.83 -10.76
C LYS A 151 -0.38 -7.55 -9.88
N TYR A 152 -0.59 -7.17 -8.62
CA TYR A 152 0.47 -6.94 -7.63
C TYR A 152 0.83 -8.19 -6.82
N SER A 153 0.14 -9.32 -7.00
CA SER A 153 0.36 -10.56 -6.21
C SER A 153 1.82 -11.02 -6.15
N TRP A 154 2.62 -10.72 -7.18
CA TRP A 154 4.05 -11.03 -7.23
C TRP A 154 4.90 -10.36 -6.14
N PHE A 155 4.40 -9.31 -5.49
CA PHE A 155 5.08 -8.60 -4.40
C PHE A 155 4.75 -9.18 -3.01
N LYS A 156 3.76 -10.06 -2.90
CA LYS A 156 3.20 -10.50 -1.61
C LYS A 156 4.10 -11.45 -0.82
N ASP A 157 4.99 -12.16 -1.50
CA ASP A 157 5.84 -13.23 -0.96
C ASP A 157 7.17 -12.73 -0.38
N ASP A 158 7.64 -11.54 -0.79
CA ASP A 158 8.95 -11.03 -0.37
C ASP A 158 8.95 -9.49 -0.32
N ASN A 159 9.05 -8.95 0.90
CA ASN A 159 9.10 -7.50 1.15
C ASN A 159 10.30 -6.83 0.47
N GLN A 160 11.40 -7.54 0.18
CA GLN A 160 12.51 -6.97 -0.59
C GLN A 160 12.09 -6.56 -2.00
N LYS A 161 11.04 -7.19 -2.56
CA LYS A 161 10.45 -6.76 -3.84
C LYS A 161 9.73 -5.42 -3.71
N CYS A 162 9.10 -5.17 -2.56
CA CYS A 162 8.45 -3.89 -2.26
C CYS A 162 9.49 -2.78 -2.09
N SER A 163 10.57 -3.04 -1.33
CA SER A 163 11.69 -2.09 -1.23
C SER A 163 12.36 -1.82 -2.58
N LEU A 164 12.53 -2.85 -3.43
CA LEU A 164 13.03 -2.66 -4.80
C LEU A 164 12.07 -1.82 -5.64
N ALA A 165 10.76 -2.03 -5.51
CA ALA A 165 9.75 -1.22 -6.18
C ALA A 165 9.88 0.24 -5.76
N TYR A 166 10.03 0.51 -4.45
CA TYR A 166 10.25 1.86 -3.93
C TYR A 166 11.48 2.52 -4.57
N GLU A 167 12.65 1.85 -4.54
CA GLU A 167 13.89 2.36 -5.14
C GLU A 167 13.71 2.70 -6.62
N TRP A 168 13.00 1.84 -7.35
CA TRP A 168 12.77 2.04 -8.77
C TRP A 168 11.81 3.22 -9.00
N LEU A 169 10.68 3.25 -8.30
CA LEU A 169 9.68 4.32 -8.41
C LEU A 169 10.28 5.67 -8.05
N GLN A 170 11.09 5.76 -6.99
CA GLN A 170 11.74 7.00 -6.55
C GLN A 170 12.66 7.59 -7.63
N LYS A 171 13.33 6.74 -8.41
CA LYS A 171 14.22 7.17 -9.49
C LYS A 171 13.51 7.50 -10.79
N ASN A 172 12.32 6.92 -11.01
CA ASN A 172 11.67 6.92 -12.33
C ASN A 172 10.33 7.67 -12.34
N THR A 173 9.88 8.19 -11.22
CA THR A 173 8.63 8.92 -11.10
C THR A 173 8.82 10.18 -10.24
N TYR A 174 7.96 11.18 -10.44
CA TYR A 174 7.90 12.37 -9.59
C TYR A 174 7.23 11.97 -8.25
N LEU A 175 7.97 11.27 -7.39
CA LEU A 175 7.51 10.82 -6.06
C LEU A 175 7.34 11.96 -5.04
N THR A 176 7.35 13.23 -5.44
CA THR A 176 7.21 14.38 -4.53
C THR A 176 5.96 14.34 -3.65
N ILE A 177 4.97 13.51 -4.00
CA ILE A 177 3.71 13.34 -3.26
C ILE A 177 3.81 12.26 -2.15
N PHE A 178 4.70 11.27 -2.27
CA PHE A 178 4.82 10.20 -1.27
C PHE A 178 6.08 10.34 -0.45
N ARG A 179 5.91 10.69 0.83
CA ARG A 179 7.01 10.82 1.79
C ARG A 179 7.35 9.51 2.51
N THR A 180 6.44 8.53 2.48
CA THR A 180 6.60 7.25 3.17
C THR A 180 7.24 6.20 2.27
N PRO A 181 8.28 5.50 2.75
CA PRO A 181 8.85 4.34 2.06
C PRO A 181 7.80 3.24 1.80
N ILE A 182 7.95 2.54 0.68
CA ILE A 182 7.17 1.32 0.38
C ILE A 182 7.97 0.12 0.88
N GLU A 183 7.64 -0.38 2.06
CA GLU A 183 8.35 -1.50 2.70
C GLU A 183 7.54 -2.78 2.69
N THR A 184 6.22 -2.66 2.75
CA THR A 184 5.29 -3.80 2.78
C THR A 184 4.44 -3.88 1.52
N TYR A 185 3.81 -5.04 1.32
CA TYR A 185 2.83 -5.23 0.27
C TYR A 185 1.65 -4.25 0.40
N GLU A 186 1.19 -3.94 1.62
CA GLU A 186 0.11 -2.97 1.82
C GLU A 186 0.53 -1.55 1.41
N ASP A 187 1.76 -1.13 1.74
CA ASP A 187 2.28 0.19 1.33
C ASP A 187 2.35 0.33 -0.20
N LEU A 188 2.71 -0.76 -0.88
CA LEU A 188 2.74 -0.80 -2.34
C LEU A 188 1.34 -0.58 -2.91
N LEU A 189 0.33 -1.24 -2.34
CA LEU A 189 -1.05 -1.08 -2.80
C LEU A 189 -1.57 0.33 -2.56
N ILE A 190 -1.32 0.89 -1.37
CA ILE A 190 -1.66 2.27 -1.02
C ILE A 190 -0.99 3.27 -1.98
N PHE A 191 0.26 3.01 -2.36
CA PHE A 191 0.96 3.83 -3.33
C PHE A 191 0.23 3.85 -4.68
N PHE A 192 -0.08 2.67 -5.23
CA PHE A 192 -0.73 2.58 -6.54
C PHE A 192 -2.17 3.13 -6.53
N ASP A 193 -2.93 2.91 -5.45
CA ASP A 193 -4.25 3.52 -5.27
C ASP A 193 -4.21 5.06 -5.34
N ASN A 194 -3.08 5.64 -4.95
CA ASN A 194 -2.89 7.09 -4.88
C ASN A 194 -2.15 7.69 -6.06
N ALA A 195 -1.48 6.87 -6.87
CA ALA A 195 -0.61 7.32 -7.96
C ALA A 195 -1.38 7.82 -9.21
N ASN A 196 -2.70 7.59 -9.28
CA ASN A 196 -3.55 7.95 -10.43
C ASN A 196 -2.97 7.47 -11.78
N TYR A 197 -2.44 6.25 -11.82
CA TYR A 197 -1.89 5.67 -13.04
C TYR A 197 -2.96 4.90 -13.82
N THR A 198 -2.82 4.87 -15.15
CA THR A 198 -3.62 3.96 -15.98
C THR A 198 -3.13 2.52 -15.81
N SER A 199 -3.99 1.54 -16.08
CA SER A 199 -3.64 0.13 -15.92
C SER A 199 -2.40 -0.26 -16.74
N GLU A 200 -2.26 0.28 -17.97
CA GLU A 200 -1.11 0.02 -18.84
C GLU A 200 0.19 0.56 -18.25
N LYS A 201 0.13 1.74 -17.62
CA LYS A 201 1.29 2.36 -16.98
C LYS A 201 1.72 1.56 -15.75
N GLU A 202 0.77 1.08 -14.96
CA GLU A 202 1.05 0.21 -13.82
C GLU A 202 1.69 -1.11 -14.24
N GLU A 203 1.11 -1.78 -15.24
CA GLU A 203 1.67 -3.02 -15.78
C GLU A 203 3.09 -2.83 -16.32
N LEU A 204 3.33 -1.72 -17.04
CA LEU A 204 4.65 -1.37 -17.52
C LEU A 204 5.65 -1.21 -16.35
N TYR A 205 5.26 -0.52 -15.28
CA TYR A 205 6.13 -0.29 -14.12
C TYR A 205 6.40 -1.59 -13.37
N ILE A 206 5.36 -2.38 -13.11
CA ILE A 206 5.48 -3.71 -12.49
C ILE A 206 6.42 -4.60 -13.33
N GLY A 207 6.28 -4.60 -14.65
CA GLY A 207 7.14 -5.35 -15.56
C GLY A 207 8.60 -4.93 -15.48
N LYS A 208 8.89 -3.62 -15.42
CA LYS A 208 10.26 -3.10 -15.24
C LYS A 208 10.86 -3.51 -13.90
N ILE A 209 10.09 -3.44 -12.82
CA ILE A 209 10.53 -3.84 -11.47
C ILE A 209 10.83 -5.34 -11.42
N LYS A 210 9.95 -6.19 -11.99
CA LYS A 210 10.17 -7.64 -12.12
C LYS A 210 11.46 -7.96 -12.89
N LYS A 211 11.70 -7.28 -14.01
CA LYS A 211 12.93 -7.46 -14.81
C LYS A 211 14.17 -7.10 -14.00
N LEU A 212 14.13 -5.99 -13.27
CA LEU A 212 15.22 -5.55 -12.40
C LEU A 212 15.51 -6.56 -11.30
N TRP A 213 14.47 -7.11 -10.66
CA TRP A 213 14.61 -8.16 -9.65
C TRP A 213 15.31 -9.40 -10.19
N ASN A 214 14.85 -9.91 -11.34
CA ASN A 214 15.45 -11.08 -11.97
C ASN A 214 16.92 -10.83 -12.34
N GLN A 215 17.24 -9.62 -12.83
CA GLN A 215 18.62 -9.25 -13.10
C GLN A 215 19.49 -9.18 -11.83
N ARG A 216 18.95 -8.67 -10.71
CA ARG A 216 19.66 -8.67 -9.42
C ARG A 216 19.92 -10.09 -8.93
N LYS A 217 18.91 -10.97 -8.97
CA LYS A 217 19.04 -12.39 -8.59
C LYS A 217 20.07 -13.12 -9.47
N TYR A 218 20.05 -12.88 -10.78
CA TYR A 218 21.04 -13.44 -11.70
C TYR A 218 22.45 -12.95 -11.36
N ARG A 219 22.65 -11.63 -11.19
CA ARG A 219 23.96 -11.07 -10.82
C ARG A 219 24.45 -11.58 -9.47
N SER A 220 23.56 -11.82 -8.50
CA SER A 220 23.98 -12.43 -7.22
C SER A 220 24.45 -13.87 -7.40
N THR A 221 23.88 -14.63 -8.33
CA THR A 221 24.36 -16.01 -8.62
C THR A 221 25.71 -16.05 -9.32
N LEU A 222 26.09 -14.96 -9.98
CA LEU A 222 27.40 -14.80 -10.63
C LEU A 222 28.48 -14.27 -9.70
N LYS A 223 28.18 -13.93 -8.44
CA LYS A 223 29.19 -13.42 -7.51
C LYS A 223 30.24 -14.51 -7.27
N GLY A 224 31.49 -14.27 -7.70
CA GLY A 224 32.57 -15.25 -7.68
C GLY A 224 32.68 -16.14 -8.92
N LYS A 225 31.82 -15.96 -9.92
CA LYS A 225 31.86 -16.67 -11.21
C LYS A 225 32.07 -15.66 -12.34
N SER A 226 33.17 -15.81 -13.07
CA SER A 226 33.45 -15.02 -14.27
C SER A 226 33.19 -15.87 -15.51
N GLN A 227 32.50 -15.30 -16.50
CA GLN A 227 32.32 -15.98 -17.78
C GLN A 227 33.58 -15.82 -18.64
N TYR A 228 34.16 -16.94 -19.06
CA TYR A 228 35.27 -16.99 -20.01
C TYR A 228 34.80 -17.63 -21.31
N ASN A 229 35.10 -16.99 -22.44
CA ASN A 229 34.81 -17.53 -23.76
C ASN A 229 36.03 -18.30 -24.26
N PHE A 230 35.87 -19.60 -24.52
CA PHE A 230 36.92 -20.45 -25.07
C PHE A 230 36.63 -20.77 -26.54
N VAL A 231 37.66 -20.68 -27.37
CA VAL A 231 37.62 -21.23 -28.73
C VAL A 231 38.17 -22.65 -28.64
N LEU A 232 37.30 -23.64 -28.82
CA LEU A 232 37.64 -25.06 -28.78
C LEU A 232 37.37 -25.68 -30.15
N SER A 233 38.14 -26.70 -30.52
CA SER A 233 37.87 -27.46 -31.75
C SER A 233 36.62 -28.32 -31.59
N ASP A 234 35.92 -28.60 -32.69
CA ASP A 234 34.70 -29.44 -32.68
C ASP A 234 34.95 -30.80 -32.00
N LYS A 235 36.10 -31.41 -32.29
CA LYS A 235 36.54 -32.66 -31.63
C LYS A 235 36.63 -32.53 -30.10
N THR A 236 37.10 -31.39 -29.59
CA THR A 236 37.19 -31.16 -28.14
C THR A 236 35.81 -30.99 -27.52
N ILE A 237 34.88 -30.38 -28.25
CA ILE A 237 33.47 -30.24 -27.82
C ILE A 237 32.82 -31.63 -27.74
N GLU A 238 32.99 -32.48 -28.75
CA GLU A 238 32.48 -33.87 -28.71
C GLU A 238 33.05 -34.68 -27.54
N MET A 239 34.34 -34.49 -27.21
CA MET A 239 34.95 -35.16 -26.06
C MET A 239 34.36 -34.65 -24.74
N LEU A 240 34.12 -33.33 -24.62
CA LEU A 240 33.45 -32.75 -23.46
C LEU A 240 32.02 -33.22 -23.31
N ASP A 241 31.30 -33.45 -24.41
CA ASP A 241 29.94 -34.00 -24.41
C ASP A 241 29.91 -35.40 -23.84
N LYS A 242 30.78 -36.28 -24.31
CA LYS A 242 30.88 -37.65 -23.77
C LYS A 242 31.15 -37.66 -22.27
N ILE A 243 32.06 -36.80 -21.79
CA ILE A 243 32.37 -36.68 -20.35
C ILE A 243 31.14 -36.17 -19.58
N SER A 244 30.45 -35.17 -20.12
CA SER A 244 29.27 -34.56 -19.51
C SER A 244 28.12 -35.56 -19.39
N GLU A 245 27.86 -36.31 -20.45
CA GLU A 245 26.83 -37.35 -20.50
C GLU A 245 27.15 -38.52 -19.58
N GLN A 246 28.39 -39.02 -19.62
CA GLN A 246 28.82 -40.16 -18.80
C GLN A 246 28.69 -39.91 -17.29
N HIS A 247 28.85 -38.65 -16.86
CA HIS A 247 28.85 -38.26 -15.46
C HIS A 247 27.64 -37.42 -15.04
N GLU A 248 26.67 -37.20 -15.93
CA GLU A 248 25.47 -36.38 -15.69
C GLU A 248 25.78 -34.97 -15.16
N ILE A 249 26.85 -34.36 -15.65
CA ILE A 249 27.29 -33.00 -15.27
C ILE A 249 27.28 -32.05 -16.46
N SER A 250 27.25 -30.74 -16.19
CA SER A 250 27.39 -29.74 -17.25
C SER A 250 28.81 -29.70 -17.80
N ARG A 251 28.98 -29.31 -19.07
CA ARG A 251 30.29 -29.08 -19.71
C ARG A 251 31.19 -28.15 -18.91
N ALA A 252 30.61 -27.10 -18.32
CA ALA A 252 31.33 -26.15 -17.47
C ALA A 252 31.86 -26.85 -16.20
N ARG A 253 31.06 -27.70 -15.56
CA ARG A 253 31.50 -28.46 -14.39
C ARG A 253 32.56 -29.50 -14.75
N ALA A 254 32.45 -30.14 -15.90
CA ALA A 254 33.48 -31.05 -16.41
C ALA A 254 34.82 -30.31 -16.61
N LEU A 255 34.80 -29.12 -17.21
CA LEU A 255 35.99 -28.27 -17.36
C LEU A 255 36.59 -27.86 -16.01
N GLU A 256 35.78 -27.43 -15.05
CA GLU A 256 36.24 -27.10 -13.69
C GLU A 256 36.96 -28.29 -13.04
N ILE A 257 36.35 -29.49 -13.06
CA ILE A 257 36.93 -30.71 -12.46
C ILE A 257 38.26 -31.06 -13.14
N LEU A 258 38.33 -30.98 -14.47
CA LEU A 258 39.56 -31.27 -15.21
C LEU A 258 40.68 -30.29 -14.86
N VAL A 259 40.36 -29.00 -14.70
CA VAL A 259 41.33 -27.98 -14.28
C VAL A 259 41.75 -28.18 -12.83
N GLU A 260 40.81 -28.48 -11.93
CA GLU A 260 41.07 -28.78 -10.52
C GLU A 260 42.04 -29.97 -10.39
N ILE A 261 41.72 -31.10 -11.02
CA ILE A 261 42.56 -32.32 -10.97
C ILE A 261 43.96 -32.06 -11.53
N GLU A 262 44.06 -31.36 -12.66
CA GLU A 262 45.36 -31.08 -13.26
C GLU A 262 46.18 -30.08 -12.42
N THR A 263 45.53 -29.13 -11.76
CA THR A 263 46.21 -28.19 -10.85
C THR A 263 46.73 -28.90 -9.60
N GLU A 264 45.96 -29.85 -9.07
CA GLU A 264 46.35 -30.64 -7.88
C GLU A 264 47.44 -31.68 -8.18
N LYS A 265 47.35 -32.36 -9.33
CA LYS A 265 48.22 -33.50 -9.65
C LYS A 265 49.37 -33.15 -10.59
N GLY A 266 49.18 -32.22 -11.53
CA GLY A 266 50.20 -31.75 -12.48
C GLY A 266 50.72 -32.80 -13.48
N LEU A 267 49.97 -33.88 -13.69
CA LEU A 267 50.45 -35.06 -14.43
C LEU A 267 50.18 -34.96 -15.93
N TYR A 268 48.95 -34.62 -16.33
CA TYR A 268 48.46 -34.92 -17.67
C TYR A 268 48.92 -33.91 -18.73
N ILE A 269 49.01 -32.62 -18.38
CA ILE A 269 49.52 -31.59 -19.32
C ILE A 269 51.02 -31.80 -19.53
N SER A 270 51.77 -32.03 -18.46
CA SER A 270 53.23 -32.23 -18.50
C SER A 270 53.60 -33.42 -19.39
N GLU A 271 52.96 -34.57 -19.19
CA GLU A 271 53.16 -35.77 -19.99
C GLU A 271 52.84 -35.53 -21.47
N LYS A 272 51.69 -34.91 -21.76
CA LYS A 272 51.26 -34.64 -23.13
C LYS A 272 52.21 -33.68 -23.85
N LEU A 273 52.75 -32.67 -23.16
CA LEU A 273 53.73 -31.75 -23.72
C LEU A 273 55.07 -32.47 -24.01
N GLN A 274 55.55 -33.34 -23.11
CA GLN A 274 56.76 -34.13 -23.35
C GLN A 274 56.61 -35.06 -24.56
N ASN A 275 55.50 -35.78 -24.65
CA ASN A 275 55.21 -36.67 -25.77
C ASN A 275 55.09 -35.90 -27.09
N SER A 276 54.53 -34.68 -27.09
CA SER A 276 54.45 -33.86 -28.29
C SER A 276 55.82 -33.35 -28.79
N LYS A 277 56.77 -33.11 -27.87
CA LYS A 277 58.15 -32.73 -28.21
C LYS A 277 58.92 -33.89 -28.81
N LEU A 278 58.74 -35.10 -28.28
CA LEU A 278 59.35 -36.32 -28.81
C LEU A 278 58.91 -36.59 -30.24
N LEU A 279 57.61 -36.42 -30.54
CA LEU A 279 57.04 -36.61 -31.88
C LEU A 279 57.44 -35.54 -32.91
N ARG A 280 57.93 -34.36 -32.47
CA ARG A 280 58.43 -33.30 -33.36
C ARG A 280 59.93 -33.40 -33.67
N ASN A 281 60.66 -34.23 -32.94
CA ASN A 281 62.10 -34.45 -33.09
C ASN A 281 62.45 -35.73 -33.88
N THR A 282 61.45 -36.37 -34.47
CA THR A 282 61.54 -37.48 -35.45
C THR A 282 60.92 -37.02 -36.75
#